data_AF-A0A9E3QZ35-F1
#
_entry.id   AF-A0A9E3QZ35-F1
#
_cell.length_a   1.000
_cell.length_b   1.000
_cell.length_c   1.000
_cell.angle_alpha   90.00
_cell.angle_beta   90.00
_cell.angle_gamma   90.00
#
_symmetry.space_group_name_H-M   'P 1'
#
loop_
_entity.id
_entity.type
_entity.pdbx_description
1 polymer ?
#
loop_
_entity_poly.entity_id
_entity_poly.type
_entity_poly.pdbx_seq_one_letter_code
_entity_poly.pdbx_strand_id
1 'polypeptide(L)'
;MSVKDVKAGFTRAAADGKITSSELNSIASGAGAIDFKEEKAFKEGMDQFAGMISPADAAAMRNHLGEIPMLRREAADVNAQVQRVAPALLAEVEQKLGPGPTLSYGGNPIPDAAKAMLNAEIARGVLLYDMRELKPDPVFDTSHGEPQMHIDGKYSPYAQEQRATDSMAFDFTELTPEKIQKDMTTTQTWDEFDGYTDATQKKAKFKTVTGIPKGGDIKALYDEASWEKTKARGPGGQKYTSNFAILADGSVHAVPASRRSAAEPWRILTNPSLARGKPMVFNGHIGMTNGVITYVGMSGRLCKLEDRGEAKFLDVIAFLKAKGFKLAPGLTVTREGGE
;
A
#
# COMPACT_ATOMS: atom_id res chain seq x y z
N MET A 1 -17.75 12.49 -4.55
CA MET A 1 -19.18 12.72 -4.21
C MET A 1 -19.81 13.35 -5.45
N SER A 2 -21.00 13.95 -5.41
CA SER A 2 -21.44 14.85 -6.48
C SER A 2 -21.62 16.28 -5.97
N VAL A 3 -21.52 17.26 -6.86
CA VAL A 3 -21.90 18.67 -6.57
C VAL A 3 -23.27 18.79 -5.90
N LYS A 4 -24.21 17.89 -6.24
CA LYS A 4 -25.54 17.84 -5.64
C LYS A 4 -25.47 17.52 -4.14
N ASP A 5 -24.61 16.60 -3.75
CA ASP A 5 -24.47 16.17 -2.36
C ASP A 5 -23.81 17.26 -1.51
N VAL A 6 -22.82 17.99 -2.06
CA VAL A 6 -22.22 19.16 -1.41
C VAL A 6 -23.30 20.21 -1.11
N LYS A 7 -24.08 20.59 -2.14
CA LYS A 7 -25.17 21.57 -1.99
C LYS A 7 -26.25 21.12 -1.01
N ALA A 8 -26.63 19.84 -1.06
CA ALA A 8 -27.58 19.26 -0.12
C ALA A 8 -27.02 19.23 1.31
N GLY A 9 -25.71 19.01 1.47
CA GLY A 9 -25.01 19.07 2.75
C GLY A 9 -25.13 20.44 3.42
N PHE A 10 -24.82 21.51 2.70
CA PHE A 10 -25.00 22.88 3.21
C PHE A 10 -26.45 23.18 3.57
N THR A 11 -27.40 22.75 2.74
CA THR A 11 -28.83 22.94 3.00
C THR A 11 -29.27 22.25 4.29
N ARG A 12 -28.77 21.03 4.55
CA ARG A 12 -29.05 20.29 5.79
C ARG A 12 -28.41 20.96 7.01
N ALA A 13 -27.15 21.36 6.91
CA ALA A 13 -26.44 22.01 8.00
C ALA A 13 -27.06 23.38 8.37
N ALA A 14 -27.64 24.08 7.39
CA ALA A 14 -28.30 25.36 7.62
C ALA A 14 -29.68 25.24 8.32
N ALA A 15 -30.22 24.03 8.52
CA ALA A 15 -31.57 23.82 9.02
C ALA A 15 -31.81 24.48 10.40
N ASP A 16 -30.78 24.48 11.25
CA ASP A 16 -30.85 25.04 12.61
C ASP A 16 -30.40 26.51 12.68
N GLY A 17 -30.19 27.16 11.52
CA GLY A 17 -29.81 28.58 11.42
C GLY A 17 -28.35 28.87 11.78
N LYS A 18 -27.55 27.83 12.06
CA LYS A 18 -26.12 27.91 12.34
C LYS A 18 -25.43 26.69 11.76
N ILE A 19 -24.31 26.91 11.08
CA ILE A 19 -23.45 25.86 10.52
C ILE A 19 -22.17 25.82 11.35
N THR A 20 -21.88 24.66 11.93
CA THR A 20 -20.71 24.39 12.77
C THR A 20 -19.51 23.90 11.96
N SER A 21 -18.31 23.97 12.54
CA SER A 21 -17.11 23.34 11.97
C SER A 21 -17.29 21.84 11.72
N SER A 22 -17.95 21.12 12.63
CA SER A 22 -18.22 19.68 12.46
C SER A 22 -19.07 19.40 11.21
N GLU A 23 -20.05 20.25 10.90
CA GLU A 23 -20.89 20.09 9.71
C GLU A 23 -20.13 20.43 8.44
N LEU A 24 -19.36 21.51 8.42
CA LEU A 24 -18.47 21.84 7.30
C LEU A 24 -17.51 20.69 7.02
N ASN A 25 -16.91 20.13 8.08
CA ASN A 25 -16.02 18.99 8.00
C ASN A 25 -16.73 17.73 7.48
N SER A 26 -17.97 17.49 7.88
CA SER A 26 -18.77 16.36 7.38
C SER A 26 -19.11 16.50 5.90
N ILE A 27 -19.46 17.71 5.44
CA ILE A 27 -19.70 18.00 4.02
C ILE A 27 -18.42 17.77 3.21
N ALA A 28 -17.27 18.26 3.71
CA ALA A 28 -15.99 18.15 3.02
C ALA A 28 -15.45 16.70 3.00
N SER A 29 -15.48 15.99 4.13
CA SER A 29 -14.98 14.60 4.23
C SER A 29 -15.85 13.61 3.49
N GLY A 30 -17.17 13.84 3.44
CA GLY A 30 -18.08 13.04 2.61
C GLY A 30 -17.74 13.11 1.12
N ALA A 31 -17.00 14.14 0.68
CA ALA A 31 -16.62 14.30 -0.72
C ALA A 31 -15.74 13.15 -1.24
N GLY A 32 -14.92 12.57 -0.34
CA GLY A 32 -13.79 11.75 -0.75
C GLY A 32 -12.72 12.64 -1.38
N ALA A 33 -12.49 12.49 -2.69
CA ALA A 33 -11.65 13.43 -3.43
C ALA A 33 -12.49 14.64 -3.87
N ILE A 34 -11.96 15.85 -3.70
CA ILE A 34 -12.64 17.12 -4.02
C ILE A 34 -12.18 17.58 -5.41
N ASP A 35 -13.01 17.35 -6.42
CA ASP A 35 -12.75 17.83 -7.78
C ASP A 35 -12.97 19.35 -7.91
N PHE A 36 -12.65 19.92 -9.09
CA PHE A 36 -12.83 21.36 -9.34
C PHE A 36 -14.28 21.85 -9.20
N LYS A 37 -15.25 21.00 -9.53
CA LYS A 37 -16.68 21.35 -9.46
C LYS A 37 -17.17 21.30 -8.02
N GLU A 38 -16.74 20.30 -7.25
CA GLU A 38 -17.03 20.14 -5.83
C GLU A 38 -16.38 21.26 -5.03
N GLU A 39 -15.11 21.62 -5.29
CA GLU A 39 -14.44 22.78 -4.68
C GLU A 39 -15.22 24.07 -4.93
N LYS A 40 -15.63 24.31 -6.18
CA LYS A 40 -16.42 25.49 -6.54
C LYS A 40 -17.76 25.50 -5.82
N ALA A 41 -18.48 24.38 -5.82
CA ALA A 41 -19.76 24.24 -5.15
C ALA A 41 -19.63 24.44 -3.62
N PHE A 42 -18.52 24.00 -3.04
CA PHE A 42 -18.24 24.19 -1.62
C PHE A 42 -18.02 25.66 -1.29
N LYS A 43 -17.20 26.38 -2.10
CA LYS A 43 -16.99 27.82 -1.94
C LYS A 43 -18.28 28.61 -2.11
N GLU A 44 -19.08 28.30 -3.14
CA GLU A 44 -20.41 28.89 -3.35
C GLU A 44 -21.33 28.66 -2.14
N GLY A 45 -21.32 27.45 -1.56
CA GLY A 45 -22.07 27.14 -0.35
C GLY A 45 -21.61 27.96 0.86
N MET A 46 -20.31 28.07 1.08
CA MET A 46 -19.75 28.89 2.16
C MET A 46 -20.15 30.37 2.03
N ASP A 47 -20.15 30.90 0.82
CA ASP A 47 -20.52 32.30 0.58
C ASP A 47 -22.03 32.52 0.72
N GLN A 48 -22.84 31.59 0.20
CA GLN A 48 -24.31 31.62 0.34
C GLN A 48 -24.75 31.61 1.81
N PHE A 49 -24.09 30.81 2.65
CA PHE A 49 -24.44 30.64 4.06
C PHE A 49 -23.50 31.40 5.01
N ALA A 50 -22.76 32.41 4.52
CA ALA A 50 -21.75 33.12 5.30
C ALA A 50 -22.30 33.75 6.61
N GLY A 51 -23.56 34.17 6.62
CA GLY A 51 -24.23 34.70 7.83
C GLY A 51 -24.56 33.66 8.90
N MET A 52 -24.46 32.36 8.59
CA MET A 52 -24.75 31.24 9.48
C MET A 52 -23.48 30.53 9.97
N ILE A 53 -22.32 30.88 9.43
CA ILE A 53 -21.03 30.26 9.76
C ILE A 53 -20.23 31.25 10.63
N SER A 54 -19.60 30.78 11.70
CA SER A 54 -18.75 31.66 12.51
C SER A 54 -17.52 32.13 11.71
N PRO A 55 -17.00 33.35 11.94
CA PRO A 55 -15.80 33.82 11.21
C PRO A 55 -14.58 32.90 11.39
N ALA A 56 -14.43 32.28 12.56
CA ALA A 56 -13.34 31.35 12.84
C ALA A 56 -13.47 30.05 12.02
N ASP A 57 -14.67 29.45 11.99
CA ASP A 57 -14.92 28.21 11.23
C ASP A 57 -14.79 28.46 9.72
N ALA A 58 -15.30 29.61 9.25
CA ALA A 58 -15.17 30.02 7.85
C ALA A 58 -13.69 30.24 7.46
N ALA A 59 -12.89 30.85 8.34
CA ALA A 59 -11.46 31.05 8.09
C ALA A 59 -10.70 29.71 8.06
N ALA A 60 -10.95 28.81 9.03
CA ALA A 60 -10.31 27.49 9.08
C ALA A 60 -10.59 26.68 7.80
N MET A 61 -11.86 26.59 7.38
CA MET A 61 -12.22 25.87 6.17
C MET A 61 -11.67 26.51 4.89
N ARG A 62 -11.65 27.86 4.81
CA ARG A 62 -11.01 28.55 3.68
C ARG A 62 -9.51 28.29 3.59
N ASN A 63 -8.82 28.18 4.73
CA ASN A 63 -7.40 27.83 4.74
C ASN A 63 -7.18 26.43 4.12
N HIS A 64 -7.95 25.43 4.55
CA HIS A 64 -7.88 24.09 3.96
C HIS A 64 -8.19 24.08 2.45
N LEU A 65 -9.28 24.73 2.03
CA LEU A 65 -9.60 24.83 0.60
C LEU A 65 -8.53 25.60 -0.19
N GLY A 66 -7.79 26.50 0.47
CA GLY A 66 -6.65 27.23 -0.09
C GLY A 66 -5.44 26.35 -0.39
N GLU A 67 -5.31 25.18 0.23
CA GLU A 67 -4.23 24.21 -0.01
C GLU A 67 -4.45 23.41 -1.30
N ILE A 68 -5.70 23.27 -1.75
CA ILE A 68 -6.09 22.43 -2.90
C ILE A 68 -5.26 22.72 -4.17
N PRO A 69 -5.08 23.98 -4.63
CA PRO A 69 -4.32 24.25 -5.85
C PRO A 69 -2.85 23.80 -5.77
N MET A 70 -2.24 23.88 -4.59
CA MET A 70 -0.86 23.44 -4.36
C MET A 70 -0.79 21.90 -4.42
N LEU A 71 -1.71 21.20 -3.75
CA LEU A 71 -1.77 19.73 -3.76
C LEU A 71 -2.03 19.18 -5.16
N ARG A 72 -2.90 19.82 -5.96
CA ARG A 72 -3.11 19.42 -7.37
C ARG A 72 -1.85 19.62 -8.21
N ARG A 73 -1.08 20.69 -7.96
CA ARG A 73 0.20 20.92 -8.65
C ARG A 73 1.23 19.85 -8.27
N GLU A 74 1.34 19.53 -6.99
CA GLU A 74 2.20 18.44 -6.51
C GLU A 74 1.83 17.10 -7.17
N ALA A 75 0.54 16.76 -7.22
CA ALA A 75 0.05 15.57 -7.90
C ALA A 75 0.44 15.54 -9.38
N ALA A 76 0.24 16.65 -10.08
CA ALA A 76 0.60 16.78 -11.50
C ALA A 76 2.10 16.62 -11.73
N ASP A 77 2.93 17.23 -10.89
CA ASP A 77 4.39 17.16 -10.99
C ASP A 77 4.90 15.74 -10.74
N VAL A 78 4.41 15.06 -9.71
CA VAL A 78 4.76 13.66 -9.41
C VAL A 78 4.30 12.74 -10.54
N ASN A 79 3.06 12.89 -11.02
CA ASN A 79 2.54 12.06 -12.10
C ASN A 79 3.30 12.29 -13.40
N ALA A 80 3.72 13.52 -13.70
CA ALA A 80 4.57 13.81 -14.85
C ALA A 80 5.94 13.12 -14.74
N GLN A 81 6.52 13.03 -13.54
CA GLN A 81 7.76 12.28 -13.31
C GLN A 81 7.56 10.78 -13.51
N VAL A 82 6.47 10.20 -12.99
CA VAL A 82 6.10 8.79 -13.20
C VAL A 82 5.97 8.49 -14.69
N GLN A 83 5.24 9.32 -15.44
CA GLN A 83 5.07 9.14 -16.89
C GLN A 83 6.39 9.28 -17.66
N ARG A 84 7.29 10.16 -17.23
CA ARG A 84 8.60 10.33 -17.86
C ARG A 84 9.48 9.09 -17.76
N VAL A 85 9.43 8.37 -16.63
CA VAL A 85 10.27 7.18 -16.40
C VAL A 85 9.62 5.89 -16.89
N ALA A 86 8.30 5.88 -17.11
CA ALA A 86 7.54 4.69 -17.48
C ALA A 86 8.11 3.94 -18.70
N PRO A 87 8.50 4.59 -19.83
CA PRO A 87 9.04 3.86 -20.98
C PRO A 87 10.32 3.06 -20.66
N ALA A 88 11.21 3.62 -19.84
CA ALA A 88 12.45 2.95 -19.45
C ALA A 88 12.18 1.74 -18.54
N LEU A 89 11.22 1.88 -17.62
CA LEU A 89 10.81 0.77 -16.75
C LEU A 89 10.12 -0.35 -17.52
N LEU A 90 9.29 -0.01 -18.51
CA LEU A 90 8.64 -1.00 -19.38
C LEU A 90 9.68 -1.77 -20.21
N ALA A 91 10.67 -1.09 -20.80
CA ALA A 91 11.75 -1.76 -21.52
C ALA A 91 12.55 -2.71 -20.61
N GLU A 92 12.78 -2.33 -19.35
CA GLU A 92 13.43 -3.20 -18.36
C GLU A 92 12.56 -4.44 -18.03
N VAL A 93 11.25 -4.28 -17.91
CA VAL A 93 10.31 -5.39 -17.71
C VAL A 93 10.33 -6.34 -18.91
N GLU A 94 10.25 -5.81 -20.13
CA GLU A 94 10.32 -6.61 -21.37
C GLU A 94 11.63 -7.40 -21.45
N GLN A 95 12.76 -6.79 -21.11
CA GLN A 95 14.05 -7.48 -21.06
C GLN A 95 14.03 -8.62 -20.03
N LYS A 96 13.46 -8.39 -18.85
CA LYS A 96 13.39 -9.41 -17.77
C LYS A 96 12.42 -10.53 -18.10
N LEU A 97 11.32 -10.26 -18.79
CA LEU A 97 10.34 -11.27 -19.21
C LEU A 97 10.66 -11.90 -20.56
N GLY A 98 11.75 -11.48 -21.20
CA GLY A 98 12.26 -12.03 -22.45
C GLY A 98 12.71 -13.50 -22.35
N PRO A 99 12.99 -14.13 -23.51
CA PRO A 99 13.39 -15.52 -23.57
C PRO A 99 14.74 -15.78 -22.90
N GLY A 100 14.95 -17.01 -22.45
CA GLY A 100 16.20 -17.45 -21.81
C GLY A 100 16.29 -17.13 -20.32
N PRO A 101 17.41 -17.45 -19.65
CA PRO A 101 17.55 -17.22 -18.22
C PRO A 101 17.70 -15.73 -17.92
N THR A 102 16.74 -15.17 -17.19
CA THR A 102 16.79 -13.79 -16.68
C THR A 102 16.58 -13.78 -15.17
N LEU A 103 17.03 -12.70 -14.54
CA LEU A 103 16.92 -12.50 -13.10
C LEU A 103 15.88 -11.44 -12.76
N SER A 104 15.16 -11.68 -11.67
CA SER A 104 14.29 -10.70 -11.04
C SER A 104 15.06 -9.51 -10.48
N TYR A 105 14.36 -8.49 -10.00
CA TYR A 105 14.90 -7.37 -9.25
C TYR A 105 15.59 -7.81 -7.95
N GLY A 106 15.15 -8.92 -7.33
CA GLY A 106 15.83 -9.53 -6.19
C GLY A 106 16.90 -10.56 -6.55
N GLY A 107 17.22 -10.70 -7.85
CA GLY A 107 18.35 -11.49 -8.33
C GLY A 107 18.11 -12.99 -8.46
N ASN A 108 16.86 -13.46 -8.29
CA ASN A 108 16.54 -14.87 -8.47
C ASN A 108 16.14 -15.18 -9.93
N PRO A 109 16.42 -16.39 -10.44
CA PRO A 109 15.91 -16.83 -11.74
C PRO A 109 14.39 -16.71 -11.82
N ILE A 110 13.88 -16.18 -12.94
CA ILE A 110 12.45 -16.13 -13.22
C ILE A 110 12.07 -17.39 -14.02
N PRO A 111 11.23 -18.31 -13.49
CA PRO A 111 10.82 -19.50 -14.22
C PRO A 111 10.08 -19.16 -15.52
N ASP A 112 10.34 -19.91 -16.59
CA ASP A 112 9.72 -19.67 -17.91
C ASP A 112 8.19 -19.75 -17.86
N ALA A 113 7.62 -20.64 -17.05
CA ALA A 113 6.18 -20.73 -16.84
C ALA A 113 5.59 -19.43 -16.25
N ALA A 114 6.31 -18.80 -15.31
CA ALA A 114 5.91 -17.53 -14.72
C ALA A 114 6.04 -16.38 -15.72
N LYS A 115 7.10 -16.37 -16.55
CA LYS A 115 7.25 -15.39 -17.65
C LYS A 115 6.12 -15.50 -18.66
N ALA A 116 5.85 -16.72 -19.14
CA ALA A 116 4.82 -16.98 -20.13
C ALA A 116 3.45 -16.54 -19.62
N MET A 117 3.13 -16.86 -18.37
CA MET A 117 1.90 -16.44 -17.74
C MET A 117 1.81 -14.91 -17.62
N LEU A 118 2.85 -14.26 -17.11
CA LEU A 118 2.84 -12.81 -16.93
C LEU A 118 2.74 -12.08 -18.27
N ASN A 119 3.51 -12.47 -19.28
CA ASN A 119 3.41 -11.93 -20.64
C ASN A 119 2.00 -12.10 -21.22
N ALA A 120 1.36 -13.26 -21.02
CA ALA A 120 0.00 -13.50 -21.50
C ALA A 120 -1.03 -12.61 -20.79
N GLU A 121 -0.89 -12.41 -19.47
CA GLU A 121 -1.78 -11.57 -18.67
C GLU A 121 -1.60 -10.08 -19.01
N ILE A 122 -0.36 -9.63 -19.21
CA ILE A 122 -0.03 -8.28 -19.70
C ILE A 122 -0.66 -8.05 -21.08
N ALA A 123 -0.53 -9.01 -22.01
CA ALA A 123 -1.16 -8.94 -23.33
C ALA A 123 -2.70 -8.89 -23.27
N ARG A 124 -3.31 -9.40 -22.19
CA ARG A 124 -4.76 -9.32 -21.92
C ARG A 124 -5.15 -8.08 -21.12
N GLY A 125 -4.26 -7.11 -20.97
CA GLY A 125 -4.52 -5.82 -20.35
C GLY A 125 -4.39 -5.78 -18.83
N VAL A 126 -3.64 -6.69 -18.21
CA VAL A 126 -3.25 -6.50 -16.80
C VAL A 126 -2.48 -5.19 -16.64
N LEU A 127 -2.86 -4.44 -15.62
CA LEU A 127 -2.28 -3.15 -15.31
C LEU A 127 -0.86 -3.30 -14.76
N LEU A 128 0.11 -2.64 -15.41
CA LEU A 128 1.41 -2.34 -14.84
C LEU A 128 1.34 -0.94 -14.26
N TYR A 129 1.41 -0.84 -12.94
CA TYR A 129 1.24 0.44 -12.25
C TYR A 129 2.45 0.81 -11.41
N ASP A 130 2.68 2.12 -11.30
CA ASP A 130 3.65 2.68 -10.37
C ASP A 130 2.92 3.14 -9.12
N MET A 131 3.29 2.60 -7.96
CA MET A 131 2.72 2.99 -6.67
C MET A 131 2.95 4.47 -6.35
N ARG A 132 3.86 5.13 -7.09
CA ARG A 132 4.12 6.55 -6.97
C ARG A 132 3.02 7.45 -7.53
N GLU A 133 2.18 6.92 -8.41
CA GLU A 133 1.11 7.70 -9.02
C GLU A 133 0.12 8.22 -7.95
N LEU A 134 -0.15 9.52 -8.00
CA LEU A 134 -1.08 10.22 -7.11
C LEU A 134 -2.42 10.43 -7.81
N LYS A 135 -3.50 10.51 -7.03
CA LYS A 135 -4.77 11.02 -7.56
C LYS A 135 -4.62 12.50 -7.93
N PRO A 136 -5.37 12.99 -8.93
CA PRO A 136 -5.30 14.40 -9.31
C PRO A 136 -5.94 15.33 -8.28
N ASP A 137 -6.91 14.83 -7.50
CA ASP A 137 -7.73 15.63 -6.58
C ASP A 137 -7.46 15.25 -5.12
N PRO A 138 -7.29 16.25 -4.23
CA PRO A 138 -7.01 16.02 -2.81
C PRO A 138 -8.25 15.55 -2.05
N VAL A 139 -7.99 14.97 -0.90
CA VAL A 139 -8.98 14.44 0.04
C VAL A 139 -8.95 15.28 1.31
N PHE A 140 -10.13 15.58 1.84
CA PHE A 140 -10.28 16.14 3.18
C PHE A 140 -10.53 15.02 4.19
N ASP A 141 -9.62 14.85 5.14
CA ASP A 141 -9.67 13.75 6.10
C ASP A 141 -9.76 14.24 7.53
N THR A 142 -10.69 13.63 8.25
CA THR A 142 -11.01 13.90 9.66
C THR A 142 -10.87 12.63 10.51
N SER A 143 -10.44 11.51 9.93
CA SER A 143 -10.42 10.19 10.59
C SER A 143 -9.20 9.98 11.50
N HIS A 144 -8.18 10.84 11.42
CA HIS A 144 -6.90 10.68 12.10
C HIS A 144 -6.54 11.85 13.05
N GLY A 145 -7.52 12.62 13.50
CA GLY A 145 -7.34 13.74 14.43
C GLY A 145 -7.79 15.07 13.82
N GLU A 146 -6.90 16.07 13.84
CA GLU A 146 -7.20 17.38 13.26
C GLU A 146 -7.48 17.27 11.76
N PRO A 147 -8.51 17.97 11.24
CA PRO A 147 -8.83 17.95 9.82
C PRO A 147 -7.66 18.41 8.98
N GLN A 148 -7.37 17.67 7.91
CA GLN A 148 -6.27 17.98 7.01
C GLN A 148 -6.63 17.70 5.55
N MET A 149 -6.13 18.56 4.66
CA MET A 149 -6.08 18.26 3.23
C MET A 149 -4.84 17.45 2.93
N HIS A 150 -4.99 16.42 2.12
CA HIS A 150 -3.85 15.66 1.62
C HIS A 150 -4.13 15.10 0.24
N ILE A 151 -3.08 14.65 -0.45
CA ILE A 151 -3.20 13.97 -1.74
C ILE A 151 -3.00 12.47 -1.56
N ASP A 152 -4.00 11.71 -2.01
CA ASP A 152 -4.02 10.26 -1.95
C ASP A 152 -3.15 9.66 -3.07
N GLY A 153 -2.47 8.55 -2.80
CA GLY A 153 -1.95 7.72 -3.89
C GLY A 153 -3.07 7.06 -4.69
N LYS A 154 -2.86 6.86 -6.00
CA LYS A 154 -3.85 6.25 -6.88
C LYS A 154 -4.07 4.78 -6.55
N TYR A 155 -2.98 4.04 -6.33
CA TYR A 155 -3.00 2.60 -6.03
C TYR A 155 -2.74 2.28 -4.55
N SER A 156 -2.40 3.30 -3.76
CA SER A 156 -2.15 3.19 -2.32
C SER A 156 -2.71 4.41 -1.60
N PRO A 157 -3.52 4.27 -0.54
CA PRO A 157 -3.97 5.40 0.28
C PRO A 157 -2.85 5.99 1.18
N TYR A 158 -1.61 5.51 1.05
CA TYR A 158 -0.54 5.83 1.99
C TYR A 158 0.57 6.65 1.34
N ALA A 159 1.05 7.65 2.07
CA ALA A 159 2.19 8.48 1.66
C ALA A 159 3.46 7.63 1.41
N GLN A 160 4.26 8.05 0.44
CA GLN A 160 5.30 7.25 -0.21
C GLN A 160 6.70 7.42 0.38
N GLU A 161 6.80 7.90 1.61
CA GLU A 161 8.01 8.59 2.07
C GLU A 161 9.19 7.70 2.46
N GLN A 162 9.05 6.37 2.47
CA GLN A 162 10.13 5.48 2.92
C GLN A 162 10.99 4.97 1.76
N ARG A 163 12.29 5.32 1.78
CA ARG A 163 13.28 4.69 0.90
C ARG A 163 13.56 3.27 1.38
N ALA A 164 13.59 2.32 0.45
CA ALA A 164 13.92 0.94 0.75
C ALA A 164 15.45 0.76 0.91
N THR A 165 15.90 0.51 2.13
CA THR A 165 17.29 0.17 2.46
C THR A 165 17.34 -1.07 3.36
N ASP A 166 18.48 -1.77 3.34
CA ASP A 166 18.81 -2.89 4.23
C ASP A 166 17.79 -4.05 4.25
N SER A 167 17.02 -4.28 5.32
CA SER A 167 15.99 -5.35 5.35
C SER A 167 14.80 -5.09 4.43
N MET A 168 14.73 -3.89 3.85
CA MET A 168 13.83 -3.56 2.76
C MET A 168 14.49 -3.70 1.38
N ALA A 169 15.68 -4.31 1.24
CA ALA A 169 16.28 -4.59 -0.06
C ALA A 169 15.51 -5.70 -0.83
N PHE A 170 15.63 -5.69 -2.16
CA PHE A 170 14.88 -6.63 -3.00
C PHE A 170 15.25 -8.09 -2.74
N ASP A 171 16.53 -8.40 -2.65
CA ASP A 171 17.07 -9.73 -2.38
C ASP A 171 16.60 -10.32 -1.05
N PHE A 172 16.47 -9.48 -0.02
CA PHE A 172 16.03 -9.87 1.31
C PHE A 172 14.53 -10.20 1.35
N THR A 173 13.73 -9.38 0.67
CA THR A 173 12.26 -9.44 0.68
C THR A 173 11.67 -10.37 -0.38
N GLU A 174 12.44 -10.78 -1.38
CA GLU A 174 11.96 -11.69 -2.41
C GLU A 174 11.71 -13.09 -1.82
N LEU A 175 10.50 -13.59 -2.05
CA LEU A 175 10.06 -14.94 -1.75
C LEU A 175 10.32 -15.83 -2.97
N THR A 176 10.94 -16.98 -2.74
CA THR A 176 10.95 -18.09 -3.70
C THR A 176 10.67 -19.40 -2.97
N PRO A 177 10.13 -20.43 -3.65
CA PRO A 177 9.96 -21.75 -3.05
C PRO A 177 11.25 -22.29 -2.42
N GLU A 178 12.40 -22.06 -3.05
CA GLU A 178 13.71 -22.51 -2.58
C GLU A 178 14.16 -21.75 -1.33
N LYS A 179 13.97 -20.41 -1.29
CA LYS A 179 14.29 -19.59 -0.12
C LYS A 179 13.45 -20.03 1.09
N ILE A 180 12.15 -20.24 0.89
CA ILE A 180 11.23 -20.70 1.93
C ILE A 180 11.61 -22.11 2.40
N GLN A 181 11.87 -23.03 1.47
CA GLN A 181 12.25 -24.39 1.80
C GLN A 181 13.59 -24.45 2.57
N LYS A 182 14.57 -23.64 2.14
CA LYS A 182 15.85 -23.50 2.85
C LYS A 182 15.65 -22.98 4.26
N ASP A 183 14.83 -21.95 4.43
CA ASP A 183 14.52 -21.41 5.75
C ASP A 183 13.87 -22.46 6.65
N MET A 184 12.99 -23.30 6.13
CA MET A 184 12.31 -24.34 6.90
C MET A 184 13.18 -25.56 7.26
N THR A 185 14.36 -25.72 6.65
CA THR A 185 15.12 -26.99 6.76
C THR A 185 16.58 -26.82 7.14
N THR A 186 17.11 -25.60 7.05
CA THR A 186 18.51 -25.32 7.35
C THR A 186 18.66 -24.68 8.72
N THR A 187 19.56 -25.23 9.54
CA THR A 187 20.00 -24.58 10.77
C THR A 187 20.68 -23.25 10.45
N GLN A 188 20.20 -22.17 11.05
CA GLN A 188 20.69 -20.80 10.88
C GLN A 188 20.93 -20.16 12.25
N THR A 189 21.73 -19.10 12.26
CA THR A 189 21.86 -18.21 13.41
C THR A 189 21.22 -16.87 13.08
N TRP A 190 20.35 -16.37 13.95
CA TRP A 190 19.68 -15.08 13.79
C TRP A 190 19.51 -14.36 15.12
N ASP A 191 19.32 -13.04 15.06
CA ASP A 191 18.83 -12.27 16.18
C ASP A 191 17.31 -12.37 16.25
N GLU A 192 16.76 -12.80 17.36
CA GLU A 192 15.34 -12.98 17.60
C GLU A 192 14.83 -11.95 18.60
N PHE A 193 13.65 -11.36 18.34
CA PHE A 193 12.98 -10.48 19.30
C PHE A 193 12.72 -11.18 20.63
N ASP A 194 13.16 -10.55 21.72
CA ASP A 194 13.11 -11.07 23.09
C ASP A 194 12.44 -10.06 24.06
N GLY A 195 11.41 -9.36 23.57
CA GLY A 195 10.63 -8.42 24.37
C GLY A 195 11.25 -7.01 24.46
N TYR A 196 10.88 -6.25 25.49
CA TYR A 196 11.32 -4.86 25.68
C TYR A 196 12.11 -4.67 26.99
N THR A 197 12.95 -3.63 27.08
CA THR A 197 13.75 -3.27 28.27
C THR A 197 12.93 -2.82 29.46
N ASP A 198 11.91 -2.00 29.24
CA ASP A 198 10.94 -1.61 30.27
C ASP A 198 9.61 -1.13 29.63
N ALA A 199 8.55 -1.03 30.45
CA ALA A 199 7.19 -0.67 30.01
C ALA A 199 7.05 0.80 29.54
N THR A 200 8.04 1.64 29.81
CA THR A 200 8.04 3.10 29.64
C THR A 200 8.89 3.60 28.47
N GLN A 201 10.00 2.93 28.11
CA GLN A 201 10.93 3.32 27.05
C GLN A 201 10.87 2.43 25.80
N LYS A 202 10.17 1.28 25.85
CA LYS A 202 9.95 0.34 24.72
C LYS A 202 11.17 0.08 23.81
N LYS A 203 12.38 -0.03 24.35
CA LYS A 203 13.53 -0.50 23.54
C LYS A 203 13.47 -2.00 23.37
N ALA A 204 13.52 -2.48 22.12
CA ALA A 204 13.48 -3.89 21.80
C ALA A 204 14.75 -4.62 22.28
N LYS A 205 14.59 -5.81 22.84
CA LYS A 205 15.67 -6.74 23.16
C LYS A 205 15.75 -7.83 22.10
N PHE A 206 16.96 -8.34 21.93
CA PHE A 206 17.22 -9.43 21.01
C PHE A 206 18.09 -10.47 21.69
N LYS A 207 17.85 -11.73 21.36
CA LYS A 207 18.73 -12.85 21.68
C LYS A 207 19.22 -13.48 20.39
N THR A 208 20.45 -13.97 20.40
CA THR A 208 20.96 -14.76 19.28
C THR A 208 20.49 -16.19 19.44
N VAL A 209 19.81 -16.71 18.42
CA VAL A 209 19.28 -18.08 18.37
C VAL A 209 19.98 -18.83 17.25
N THR A 210 20.35 -20.08 17.49
CA THR A 210 20.79 -21.01 16.45
C THR A 210 19.82 -22.19 16.39
N GLY A 211 19.22 -22.43 15.24
CA GLY A 211 18.21 -23.48 15.06
C GLY A 211 17.59 -23.48 13.68
N ILE A 212 16.49 -24.19 13.49
CA ILE A 212 15.72 -24.14 12.24
C ILE A 212 14.62 -23.07 12.40
N PRO A 213 14.65 -21.98 11.62
CA PRO A 213 13.66 -20.91 11.77
C PRO A 213 12.30 -21.30 11.19
N LYS A 214 11.23 -20.69 11.72
CA LYS A 214 9.87 -20.76 11.18
C LYS A 214 9.68 -19.85 9.96
N GLY A 215 10.64 -19.85 9.02
CA GLY A 215 10.60 -18.95 7.85
C GLY A 215 9.51 -19.31 6.83
N GLY A 216 8.92 -20.50 6.93
CA GLY A 216 7.72 -20.89 6.18
C GLY A 216 6.41 -20.40 6.77
N ASP A 217 6.45 -19.68 7.89
CA ASP A 217 5.27 -19.04 8.48
C ASP A 217 5.32 -17.54 8.19
N ILE A 218 4.37 -17.07 7.36
CA ILE A 218 4.14 -15.65 7.12
C ILE A 218 2.83 -15.28 7.78
N LYS A 219 2.91 -14.47 8.83
CA LYS A 219 1.78 -14.01 9.63
C LYS A 219 1.76 -12.49 9.73
N ALA A 220 0.62 -11.95 10.12
CA ALA A 220 0.33 -10.53 10.05
C ALA A 220 1.16 -9.65 11.01
N LEU A 221 2.04 -10.17 11.85
CA LEU A 221 2.57 -9.40 12.98
C LEU A 221 4.05 -9.69 13.22
N TYR A 222 4.92 -9.00 12.49
CA TYR A 222 6.30 -8.86 12.95
C TYR A 222 6.92 -7.50 12.60
N ASP A 223 7.32 -6.77 13.63
CA ASP A 223 7.69 -5.35 13.62
C ASP A 223 9.22 -5.18 13.69
N GLU A 224 9.90 -5.16 12.55
CA GLU A 224 11.37 -5.06 12.46
C GLU A 224 11.89 -3.61 12.43
N ALA A 225 11.22 -2.69 11.74
CA ALA A 225 11.89 -1.43 11.34
C ALA A 225 11.77 -0.24 12.32
N SER A 226 11.23 -0.46 13.52
CA SER A 226 11.39 0.47 14.65
C SER A 226 12.68 0.22 15.45
N TRP A 227 13.48 -0.78 15.06
CA TRP A 227 14.59 -1.28 15.88
C TRP A 227 15.95 -1.06 15.21
N GLU A 228 16.99 -0.89 16.04
CA GLU A 228 18.38 -0.79 15.55
C GLU A 228 18.83 -2.06 14.80
N LYS A 229 18.24 -3.22 15.15
CA LYS A 229 18.46 -4.49 14.46
C LYS A 229 17.38 -4.75 13.40
N THR A 230 17.52 -4.09 12.27
CA THR A 230 16.63 -4.14 11.10
C THR A 230 16.43 -5.52 10.47
N LYS A 231 17.31 -6.51 10.74
CA LYS A 231 17.21 -7.90 10.23
C LYS A 231 16.85 -8.93 11.32
N ALA A 232 16.53 -8.47 12.53
CA ALA A 232 16.11 -9.38 13.58
C ALA A 232 14.80 -10.06 13.20
N ARG A 233 14.58 -11.30 13.62
CA ARG A 233 13.40 -12.12 13.30
C ARG A 233 12.42 -12.24 14.47
N GLY A 234 11.17 -12.53 14.14
CA GLY A 234 10.11 -12.69 15.13
C GLY A 234 10.27 -13.97 15.92
N PRO A 235 9.45 -14.14 16.97
CA PRO A 235 9.52 -15.33 17.83
C PRO A 235 9.49 -16.63 17.02
N GLY A 236 10.54 -17.45 17.17
CA GLY A 236 10.75 -18.68 16.41
C GLY A 236 11.38 -18.47 15.03
N GLY A 237 11.99 -17.32 14.73
CA GLY A 237 12.70 -17.06 13.47
C GLY A 237 11.83 -16.63 12.29
N GLN A 238 10.67 -16.01 12.55
CA GLN A 238 9.78 -15.47 11.51
C GLN A 238 10.42 -14.26 10.82
N LYS A 239 10.61 -14.34 9.50
CA LYS A 239 11.35 -13.33 8.73
C LYS A 239 10.45 -12.33 7.97
N TYR A 240 9.25 -12.75 7.60
CA TYR A 240 8.39 -11.99 6.69
C TYR A 240 7.07 -11.62 7.36
N THR A 241 6.48 -10.50 6.92
CA THR A 241 5.11 -10.15 7.28
C THR A 241 4.16 -10.35 6.12
N SER A 242 2.86 -10.24 6.39
CA SER A 242 1.84 -10.49 5.38
C SER A 242 1.82 -9.47 4.25
N ASN A 243 2.46 -8.31 4.37
CA ASN A 243 2.51 -7.31 3.30
C ASN A 243 3.16 -7.88 2.03
N PHE A 244 2.41 -7.88 0.94
CA PHE A 244 2.74 -8.67 -0.25
C PHE A 244 2.61 -7.86 -1.54
N ALA A 245 3.56 -8.10 -2.44
CA ALA A 245 3.64 -7.49 -3.75
C ALA A 245 4.07 -8.50 -4.81
N ILE A 246 3.53 -8.37 -6.02
CA ILE A 246 4.13 -8.93 -7.24
C ILE A 246 4.55 -7.77 -8.12
N LEU A 247 5.84 -7.73 -8.45
CA LEU A 247 6.39 -6.75 -9.38
C LEU A 247 6.24 -7.20 -10.83
N ALA A 248 6.35 -6.25 -11.76
CA ALA A 248 6.15 -6.50 -13.18
C ALA A 248 7.21 -7.41 -13.82
N ASP A 249 8.33 -7.67 -13.15
CA ASP A 249 9.30 -8.71 -13.55
C ASP A 249 8.92 -10.13 -13.05
N GLY A 250 7.78 -10.25 -12.36
CA GLY A 250 7.29 -11.50 -11.79
C GLY A 250 7.98 -11.92 -10.50
N SER A 251 8.66 -11.00 -9.82
CA SER A 251 9.18 -11.24 -8.47
C SER A 251 8.10 -11.09 -7.41
N VAL A 252 8.14 -11.97 -6.41
CA VAL A 252 7.17 -12.06 -5.32
C VAL A 252 7.85 -11.52 -4.08
N HIS A 253 7.33 -10.46 -3.47
CA HIS A 253 7.98 -9.80 -2.34
C HIS A 253 7.08 -9.74 -1.12
N ALA A 254 7.67 -10.03 0.03
CA ALA A 254 7.10 -9.68 1.32
C ALA A 254 8.13 -8.88 2.13
N VAL A 255 7.72 -7.72 2.62
CA VAL A 255 8.56 -6.92 3.51
C VAL A 255 8.40 -7.41 4.95
N PRO A 256 9.44 -7.34 5.76
CA PRO A 256 9.24 -7.20 7.19
C PRO A 256 8.42 -5.94 7.48
N ALA A 257 7.51 -5.96 8.46
CA ALA A 257 6.75 -4.77 8.78
C ALA A 257 7.58 -3.85 9.67
N SER A 258 7.36 -2.55 9.53
CA SER A 258 7.73 -1.55 10.53
C SER A 258 6.47 -0.93 11.06
N ARG A 259 6.33 -0.81 12.38
CA ARG A 259 5.34 0.12 12.95
C ARG A 259 5.76 1.53 12.57
N ARG A 260 4.89 2.22 11.83
CA ARG A 260 5.14 3.59 11.37
C ARG A 260 5.23 4.60 12.53
N SER A 261 4.60 4.29 13.67
CA SER A 261 4.69 5.08 14.91
C SER A 261 4.29 4.25 16.14
N ALA A 262 4.68 4.74 17.33
CA ALA A 262 4.21 4.21 18.60
C ALA A 262 2.69 4.41 18.84
N ALA A 263 2.06 5.31 18.08
CA ALA A 263 0.64 5.67 18.19
C ALA A 263 -0.28 4.77 17.36
N GLU A 264 0.21 4.21 16.24
CA GLU A 264 -0.55 3.26 15.40
C GLU A 264 0.15 1.89 15.25
N PRO A 265 0.48 1.20 16.36
CA PRO A 265 1.30 -0.02 16.34
C PRO A 265 0.64 -1.23 15.64
N TRP A 266 -0.63 -1.13 15.28
CA TRP A 266 -1.42 -2.17 14.60
C TRP A 266 -1.50 -1.95 13.08
N ARG A 267 -1.05 -0.79 12.59
CA ARG A 267 -1.24 -0.38 11.20
C ARG A 267 -0.06 -0.86 10.36
N ILE A 268 -0.18 -2.07 9.84
CA ILE A 268 0.77 -2.67 8.88
C ILE A 268 0.27 -2.34 7.49
N LEU A 269 0.99 -1.46 6.81
CA LEU A 269 0.55 -0.85 5.56
C LEU A 269 1.25 -1.51 4.38
N THR A 270 0.50 -1.80 3.32
CA THR A 270 1.11 -2.15 2.03
C THR A 270 1.98 -0.98 1.59
N ASN A 271 3.29 -1.15 1.71
CA ASN A 271 4.23 -0.05 1.58
C ASN A 271 4.55 0.15 0.09
N PRO A 272 4.35 1.35 -0.50
CA PRO A 272 4.90 1.70 -1.81
C PRO A 272 6.40 1.37 -1.94
N SER A 273 7.16 1.33 -0.84
CA SER A 273 8.55 0.86 -0.83
C SER A 273 8.73 -0.60 -1.26
N LEU A 274 7.70 -1.46 -1.23
CA LEU A 274 7.76 -2.81 -1.82
C LEU A 274 8.14 -2.74 -3.30
N ALA A 275 7.65 -1.71 -4.00
CA ALA A 275 7.93 -1.49 -5.40
C ALA A 275 9.35 -0.98 -5.65
N ARG A 276 9.97 -0.26 -4.70
CA ARG A 276 11.24 0.49 -4.88
C ARG A 276 11.32 1.24 -6.23
N GLY A 277 10.21 1.86 -6.64
CA GLY A 277 10.13 2.58 -7.92
C GLY A 277 10.10 1.69 -9.17
N LYS A 278 9.84 0.38 -9.02
CA LYS A 278 9.58 -0.57 -10.10
C LYS A 278 8.07 -0.74 -10.31
N PRO A 279 7.61 -1.07 -11.53
CA PRO A 279 6.20 -1.31 -11.76
C PRO A 279 5.70 -2.56 -11.03
N MET A 280 4.45 -2.53 -10.62
CA MET A 280 3.74 -3.60 -9.95
C MET A 280 2.62 -4.15 -10.82
N VAL A 281 2.22 -5.39 -10.53
CA VAL A 281 1.04 -6.03 -11.14
C VAL A 281 0.04 -6.53 -10.09
N PHE A 282 0.43 -6.54 -8.81
CA PHE A 282 -0.44 -6.86 -7.70
C PHE A 282 0.13 -6.38 -6.35
N ASN A 283 -0.75 -5.94 -5.44
CA ASN A 283 -0.40 -5.73 -4.03
C ASN A 283 -1.56 -6.05 -3.06
N GLY A 284 -1.20 -6.49 -1.86
CA GLY A 284 -2.15 -6.83 -0.80
C GLY A 284 -1.47 -7.60 0.32
N HIS A 285 -2.05 -8.74 0.70
CA HIS A 285 -1.52 -9.57 1.78
C HIS A 285 -1.33 -11.03 1.38
N ILE A 286 -0.39 -11.71 2.04
CA ILE A 286 -0.12 -13.13 1.91
C ILE A 286 -0.06 -13.79 3.29
N GLY A 287 -0.63 -14.98 3.41
CA GLY A 287 -0.49 -15.84 4.57
C GLY A 287 0.15 -17.16 4.16
N MET A 288 1.09 -17.64 4.98
CA MET A 288 1.78 -18.90 4.74
C MET A 288 1.91 -19.67 6.05
N THR A 289 1.72 -20.99 5.99
CA THR A 289 1.92 -21.89 7.11
C THR A 289 2.72 -23.10 6.63
N ASN A 290 3.87 -23.36 7.26
CA ASN A 290 4.78 -24.44 6.88
C ASN A 290 5.09 -24.46 5.37
N GLY A 291 5.34 -23.29 4.77
CA GLY A 291 5.71 -23.18 3.36
C GLY A 291 4.54 -23.36 2.37
N VAL A 292 3.30 -23.49 2.86
CA VAL A 292 2.10 -23.53 2.05
C VAL A 292 1.39 -22.18 2.16
N ILE A 293 1.10 -21.56 1.02
CA ILE A 293 0.32 -20.32 0.97
C ILE A 293 -1.14 -20.67 1.30
N THR A 294 -1.65 -20.09 2.37
CA THR A 294 -2.99 -20.34 2.91
C THR A 294 -3.92 -19.14 2.74
N TYR A 295 -3.38 -17.98 2.38
CA TYR A 295 -4.15 -16.76 2.21
C TYR A 295 -3.49 -15.85 1.17
N VAL A 296 -4.31 -15.24 0.32
CA VAL A 296 -3.93 -14.14 -0.56
C VAL A 296 -5.06 -13.12 -0.50
N GLY A 297 -4.76 -11.92 -0.01
CA GLY A 297 -5.68 -10.80 0.05
C GLY A 297 -5.32 -9.74 -0.99
N MET A 298 -6.31 -9.19 -1.68
CA MET A 298 -6.16 -8.01 -2.53
C MET A 298 -6.52 -6.77 -1.72
N SER A 299 -5.64 -5.76 -1.78
CA SER A 299 -5.87 -4.49 -1.10
C SER A 299 -7.20 -3.86 -1.51
N GLY A 300 -7.95 -3.33 -0.55
CA GLY A 300 -9.27 -2.73 -0.78
C GLY A 300 -9.29 -1.62 -1.84
N ARG A 301 -8.20 -0.83 -1.95
CA ARG A 301 -8.09 0.18 -3.01
C ARG A 301 -8.07 -0.45 -4.40
N LEU A 302 -7.32 -1.54 -4.56
CA LEU A 302 -7.26 -2.28 -5.83
C LEU A 302 -8.60 -2.94 -6.14
N CYS A 303 -9.27 -3.52 -5.14
CA CYS A 303 -10.61 -4.08 -5.29
C CYS A 303 -11.55 -3.05 -5.92
N LYS A 304 -11.62 -1.84 -5.34
CA LYS A 304 -12.45 -0.74 -5.85
C LYS A 304 -12.06 -0.26 -7.26
N LEU A 305 -10.80 -0.38 -7.66
CA LEU A 305 -10.38 -0.06 -9.03
C LEU A 305 -10.88 -1.13 -10.01
N GLU A 306 -10.77 -2.40 -9.63
CA GLU A 306 -11.26 -3.53 -10.42
C GLU A 306 -12.79 -3.52 -10.55
N ASP A 307 -13.52 -3.28 -9.46
CA ASP A 307 -15.00 -3.24 -9.45
C ASP A 307 -15.57 -2.13 -10.34
N ARG A 308 -14.84 -1.02 -10.48
CA ARG A 308 -15.20 0.09 -11.37
C ARG A 308 -14.75 -0.12 -12.82
N GLY A 309 -14.07 -1.22 -13.11
CA GLY A 309 -13.49 -1.50 -14.43
C GLY A 309 -12.32 -0.56 -14.79
N GLU A 310 -11.75 0.14 -13.80
CA GLU A 310 -10.65 1.09 -13.98
C GLU A 310 -9.29 0.39 -14.07
N ALA A 311 -9.19 -0.84 -13.57
CA ALA A 311 -7.98 -1.65 -13.60
C ALA A 311 -8.32 -3.14 -13.75
N LYS A 312 -7.39 -3.89 -14.34
CA LYS A 312 -7.39 -5.35 -14.35
C LYS A 312 -6.10 -5.84 -13.72
N PHE A 313 -6.20 -6.73 -12.74
CA PHE A 313 -5.03 -7.25 -12.03
C PHE A 313 -4.70 -8.67 -12.44
N LEU A 314 -3.48 -9.08 -12.11
CA LEU A 314 -2.96 -10.42 -12.37
C LEU A 314 -3.81 -11.49 -11.68
N ASP A 315 -4.05 -12.63 -12.34
CA ASP A 315 -4.47 -13.86 -11.64
C ASP A 315 -3.33 -14.37 -10.75
N VAL A 316 -3.33 -13.89 -9.51
CA VAL A 316 -2.28 -14.15 -8.53
C VAL A 316 -2.16 -15.63 -8.18
N ILE A 317 -3.28 -16.35 -8.10
CA ILE A 317 -3.27 -17.76 -7.67
C ILE A 317 -2.61 -18.61 -8.74
N ALA A 318 -3.02 -18.45 -10.00
CA ALA A 318 -2.39 -19.15 -11.10
C ALA A 318 -0.91 -18.73 -11.25
N PHE A 319 -0.57 -17.46 -10.99
CA PHE A 319 0.81 -16.98 -11.08
C PHE A 319 1.72 -17.58 -10.01
N LEU A 320 1.28 -17.59 -8.74
CA LEU A 320 2.03 -18.21 -7.64
C LEU A 320 2.24 -19.71 -7.89
N LYS A 321 1.24 -20.39 -8.47
CA LYS A 321 1.38 -21.79 -8.89
C LYS A 321 2.42 -21.95 -10.01
N ALA A 322 2.38 -21.09 -11.05
CA ALA A 322 3.36 -21.10 -12.13
C ALA A 322 4.79 -20.79 -11.65
N LYS A 323 4.93 -20.03 -10.56
CA LYS A 323 6.20 -19.75 -9.89
C LYS A 323 6.70 -20.91 -9.00
N GLY A 324 5.88 -21.94 -8.79
CA GLY A 324 6.25 -23.14 -8.03
C GLY A 324 5.91 -23.11 -6.54
N PHE A 325 5.11 -22.14 -6.08
CA PHE A 325 4.66 -22.13 -4.68
C PHE A 325 3.64 -23.24 -4.40
N LYS A 326 3.69 -23.79 -3.18
CA LYS A 326 2.65 -24.68 -2.66
C LYS A 326 1.46 -23.84 -2.21
N LEU A 327 0.27 -24.15 -2.70
CA LEU A 327 -0.97 -23.45 -2.38
C LEU A 327 -1.91 -24.38 -1.62
N ALA A 328 -2.66 -23.83 -0.67
CA ALA A 328 -3.74 -24.56 -0.01
C ALA A 328 -4.84 -24.97 -1.02
N PRO A 329 -5.50 -26.12 -0.84
CA PRO A 329 -6.62 -26.53 -1.68
C PRO A 329 -7.74 -25.48 -1.69
N GLY A 330 -8.24 -25.14 -2.88
CA GLY A 330 -9.34 -24.17 -3.02
C GLY A 330 -8.96 -22.73 -2.72
N LEU A 331 -7.67 -22.39 -2.62
CA LEU A 331 -7.23 -21.02 -2.36
C LEU A 331 -7.71 -20.07 -3.48
N THR A 332 -8.40 -19.00 -3.06
CA THR A 332 -8.82 -17.89 -3.91
C THR A 332 -8.29 -16.57 -3.35
N VAL A 333 -8.32 -15.52 -4.18
CA VAL A 333 -8.02 -14.17 -3.70
C VAL A 333 -9.18 -13.66 -2.84
N THR A 334 -8.87 -13.21 -1.63
CA THR A 334 -9.82 -12.54 -0.73
C THR A 334 -9.82 -11.04 -1.02
N ARG A 335 -11.00 -10.42 -1.12
CA ARG A 335 -11.12 -8.96 -1.30
C ARG A 335 -11.16 -8.28 0.06
N GLU A 336 -10.16 -7.46 0.38
CA GLU A 336 -10.00 -6.92 1.75
C GLU A 336 -10.65 -5.55 1.97
N GLY A 337 -11.32 -5.00 0.97
CA GLY A 337 -12.06 -3.75 1.10
C GLY A 337 -13.31 -3.67 0.25
N GLY A 338 -13.91 -4.83 -0.03
CA GLY A 338 -15.25 -4.94 -0.58
C GLY A 338 -16.27 -5.11 0.55
N GLU A 339 -17.33 -4.31 0.51
CA GLU A 339 -18.68 -4.79 0.77
C GLU A 339 -19.23 -5.37 -0.54
#